data_AF-A0A1G2P1A9-F1
#
_entry.id   AF-A0A1G2P1A9-F1
#
_cell.length_a   1.000
_cell.length_b   1.000
_cell.length_c   1.000
_cell.angle_alpha   90.00
_cell.angle_beta   90.00
_cell.angle_gamma   90.00
#
_symmetry.space_group_name_H-M   'P 1'
#
loop_
_entity.id
_entity.type
_entity.pdbx_description
1 polymer ?
#
loop_
_entity_poly.entity_id
_entity_poly.type
_entity_poly.pdbx_seq_one_letter_code
_entity_poly.pdbx_strand_id
1 'polypeptide(L)'
;MKSNGSGYVWFIEPYDERANKLVASMLQADAETSAIVSHLCSDAKSHNLWQLPGHHIATLMERGARDKPEIRFKIWYRRGSGPICPWIFKKRVSLERASGTESDNPKRRRVKGKTVAKVPF
;
A
#
# COMPACT_ATOMS: atom_id res chain seq x y z
N MET A 1 -5.06 22.53 26.80
CA MET A 1 -4.15 21.76 25.93
C MET A 1 -4.84 21.57 24.58
N LYS A 2 -4.38 22.26 23.53
CA LYS A 2 -4.92 22.10 22.17
C LYS A 2 -4.04 21.10 21.44
N SER A 3 -4.47 19.85 21.34
CA SER A 3 -3.83 18.86 20.47
C SER A 3 -4.07 19.28 19.02
N ASN A 4 -3.01 19.67 18.32
CA ASN A 4 -3.03 19.94 16.89
C ASN A 4 -3.42 18.65 16.15
N GLY A 5 -4.73 18.52 15.86
CA GLY A 5 -5.38 17.34 15.33
C GLY A 5 -5.12 17.05 13.85
N SER A 6 -3.87 17.13 13.40
CA SER A 6 -3.45 16.76 12.03
C SER A 6 -2.77 15.39 11.94
N GLY A 7 -2.70 14.64 13.05
CA GLY A 7 -2.08 13.32 13.11
C GLY A 7 -2.88 12.24 12.35
N TYR A 8 -2.16 11.32 11.72
CA TYR A 8 -2.71 10.06 11.26
C TYR A 8 -2.73 9.06 12.42
N VAL A 9 -3.87 8.40 12.62
CA VAL A 9 -3.98 7.24 13.50
C VAL A 9 -4.09 6.00 12.63
N TRP A 10 -3.35 4.96 12.97
CA TRP A 10 -3.25 3.74 12.18
C TRP A 10 -3.91 2.57 12.92
N PHE A 11 -4.54 1.68 12.18
CA PHE A 11 -5.19 0.50 12.74
C PHE A 11 -4.93 -0.73 11.89
N ILE A 12 -5.08 -1.90 12.50
CA ILE A 12 -5.00 -3.20 11.83
C ILE A 12 -6.21 -4.05 12.19
N GLU A 13 -6.76 -4.73 11.19
CA GLU A 13 -7.85 -5.68 11.33
C GLU A 13 -7.33 -7.08 10.99
N PRO A 14 -7.06 -7.95 11.99
CA PRO A 14 -6.70 -9.33 11.74
C PRO A 14 -7.91 -10.12 11.20
N TYR A 15 -7.69 -10.96 10.19
CA TYR A 15 -8.78 -11.73 9.56
C TYR A 15 -9.10 -13.04 10.27
N ASP A 16 -8.13 -13.59 10.99
CA ASP A 16 -8.23 -14.87 11.65
C ASP A 16 -7.59 -14.84 13.05
N GLU A 17 -7.86 -15.88 13.84
CA GLU A 17 -7.40 -15.98 15.22
C GLU A 17 -5.87 -15.99 15.33
N ARG A 18 -5.16 -16.54 14.33
CA ARG A 18 -3.69 -16.58 14.32
C ARG A 18 -3.12 -15.19 14.10
N ALA A 19 -3.64 -14.45 13.12
CA ALA A 19 -3.28 -13.06 12.89
C ALA A 19 -3.62 -12.20 14.12
N ASN A 20 -4.77 -12.43 14.76
CA ASN A 20 -5.16 -11.70 15.97
C ASN A 20 -4.19 -11.96 17.14
N LYS A 21 -3.80 -13.22 17.37
CA LYS A 21 -2.80 -13.57 18.41
C LYS A 21 -1.44 -12.94 18.11
N LEU A 22 -1.00 -12.95 16.85
CA LEU A 22 0.26 -12.32 16.47
C LEU A 22 0.22 -10.81 16.70
N VAL A 23 -0.82 -10.14 16.23
CA VAL A 23 -1.01 -8.70 16.41
C VAL A 23 -1.03 -8.36 17.89
N ALA A 24 -1.82 -9.08 18.70
CA ALA A 24 -1.88 -8.88 20.15
C ALA A 24 -0.49 -9.06 20.80
N SER A 25 0.27 -10.10 20.44
CA SER A 25 1.61 -10.33 20.98
C SER A 25 2.61 -9.24 20.58
N MET A 26 2.54 -8.75 19.34
CA MET A 26 3.43 -7.66 18.87
C MET A 26 3.11 -6.32 19.53
N LEU A 27 1.83 -6.08 19.85
CA LEU A 27 1.37 -4.82 20.45
C LEU A 27 1.44 -4.83 21.99
N GLN A 28 1.46 -5.99 22.64
CA GLN A 28 1.63 -6.11 24.10
C GLN A 28 2.92 -5.46 24.64
N ALA A 29 3.92 -5.22 23.79
CA ALA A 29 5.13 -4.49 24.16
C ALA A 29 4.92 -2.97 24.30
N ASP A 30 3.76 -2.44 23.89
CA ASP A 30 3.50 -1.01 23.80
C ASP A 30 2.19 -0.63 24.53
N ALA A 31 2.31 0.19 25.57
CA ALA A 31 1.22 0.58 26.46
C ALA A 31 0.17 1.49 25.79
N GLU A 32 0.47 2.06 24.63
CA GLU A 32 -0.46 2.94 23.89
C GLU A 32 -1.38 2.20 22.92
N THR A 33 -1.29 0.87 22.87
CA THR A 33 -2.08 0.06 21.96
C THR A 33 -3.41 -0.34 22.60
N SER A 34 -4.48 -0.30 21.81
CA SER A 34 -5.83 -0.62 22.30
C SER A 34 -6.63 -1.33 21.22
N ALA A 35 -7.32 -2.40 21.61
CA ALA A 35 -8.34 -3.02 20.77
C ALA A 35 -9.59 -2.13 20.75
N ILE A 36 -10.12 -1.90 19.56
CA ILE A 36 -11.35 -1.16 19.29
C ILE A 36 -12.33 -2.16 18.68
N VAL A 37 -13.37 -2.49 19.42
CA VAL A 37 -14.34 -3.52 19.05
C VAL A 37 -15.55 -2.87 18.37
N SER A 38 -16.03 -3.47 17.28
CA SER A 38 -17.26 -3.08 16.57
C SER A 38 -17.31 -1.61 16.15
N HIS A 39 -16.23 -1.09 15.57
CA HIS A 39 -16.18 0.30 15.10
C HIS A 39 -16.72 0.43 13.68
N LEU A 40 -17.62 1.39 13.45
CA LEU A 40 -18.15 1.68 12.12
C LEU A 40 -17.09 2.37 11.26
N CYS A 41 -16.69 1.74 10.16
CA CYS A 41 -15.69 2.26 9.22
C CYS A 41 -16.35 2.91 7.98
N SER A 42 -15.51 3.53 7.14
CA SER A 42 -15.94 4.21 5.91
C SER A 42 -16.65 3.32 4.88
N ASP A 43 -16.53 1.99 5.00
CA ASP A 43 -17.22 1.00 4.15
C ASP A 43 -18.61 0.61 4.68
N ALA A 44 -19.13 1.37 5.65
CA ALA A 44 -20.42 1.17 6.30
C ALA A 44 -20.56 -0.17 7.06
N LYS A 45 -19.43 -0.79 7.43
CA LYS A 45 -19.39 -2.02 8.23
C LYS A 45 -18.71 -1.78 9.57
N SER A 46 -19.06 -2.61 10.56
CA SER A 46 -18.40 -2.63 11.86
C SER A 46 -17.21 -3.59 11.84
N HIS A 47 -16.06 -3.11 12.33
CA HIS A 47 -14.81 -3.86 12.35
C HIS A 47 -14.20 -3.94 13.74
N ASN A 48 -13.46 -5.03 13.98
CA ASN A 48 -12.62 -5.18 15.17
C ASN A 48 -11.18 -4.81 14.80
N LEU A 49 -10.72 -3.69 15.35
CA LEU A 49 -9.47 -3.05 14.97
C LEU A 49 -8.51 -3.03 16.16
N TRP A 50 -7.22 -3.07 15.89
CA TRP A 50 -6.19 -2.74 16.87
C TRP A 50 -5.57 -1.40 16.48
N GLN A 51 -5.54 -0.44 17.40
CA GLN A 51 -4.82 0.81 17.19
C GLN A 51 -3.31 0.53 17.24
N LEU A 52 -2.59 1.04 16.24
CA LEU A 52 -1.15 0.94 16.14
C LEU A 52 -0.48 2.21 16.68
N PRO A 53 0.71 2.11 17.30
CA PRO A 53 1.47 3.26 17.82
C PRO A 53 1.88 4.25 16.73
N GLY A 54 1.94 3.81 15.46
CA GLY A 54 2.23 4.69 14.34
C GLY A 54 2.40 3.98 13.00
N HIS A 55 2.65 4.77 11.96
CA HIS A 55 2.81 4.30 10.58
C HIS A 55 3.95 3.29 10.41
N HIS A 56 5.02 3.42 11.19
CA HIS A 56 6.17 2.51 11.12
C HIS A 56 5.76 1.06 11.41
N ILE A 57 4.94 0.84 12.45
CA ILE A 57 4.43 -0.50 12.80
C ILE A 57 3.52 -1.04 11.70
N ALA A 58 2.64 -0.20 11.13
CA ALA A 58 1.81 -0.60 9.99
C ALA A 58 2.66 -1.09 8.80
N THR A 59 3.78 -0.42 8.53
CA THR A 59 4.71 -0.80 7.46
C THR A 59 5.45 -2.10 7.78
N LEU A 60 5.88 -2.30 9.04
CA LEU A 60 6.54 -3.55 9.46
C LEU A 60 5.60 -4.74 9.35
N MET A 61 4.34 -4.59 9.79
CA MET A 61 3.31 -5.61 9.65
C MET A 61 3.12 -5.96 8.18
N GLU A 62 2.93 -4.95 7.32
CA GLU A 62 2.72 -5.16 5.88
C GLU A 62 3.87 -5.93 5.22
N ARG A 63 5.12 -5.60 5.57
CA ARG A 63 6.29 -6.35 5.10
C ARG A 63 6.30 -7.79 5.63
N GLY A 64 6.08 -7.98 6.92
CA GLY A 64 6.07 -9.31 7.54
C GLY A 64 5.00 -10.24 6.97
N ALA A 65 3.84 -9.71 6.57
CA ALA A 65 2.80 -10.50 5.90
C ALA A 65 3.16 -10.93 4.48
N ARG A 66 4.02 -10.18 3.78
CA ARG A 66 4.52 -10.60 2.46
C ARG A 66 5.41 -11.84 2.59
N ASP A 67 6.15 -11.94 3.69
CA ASP A 67 7.04 -13.07 3.97
C ASP A 67 6.29 -14.27 4.57
N LYS A 68 5.08 -14.04 5.11
CA LYS A 68 4.21 -15.04 5.77
C LYS A 68 2.79 -15.00 5.18
N PRO A 69 2.57 -15.60 4.00
CA PRO A 69 1.29 -15.51 3.28
C PRO A 69 0.10 -16.07 4.05
N GLU A 70 0.33 -16.91 5.06
CA GLU A 70 -0.69 -17.44 5.96
C GLU A 70 -1.28 -16.39 6.92
N ILE A 71 -0.64 -15.23 7.07
CA ILE A 71 -1.09 -14.17 7.97
C ILE A 71 -1.82 -13.10 7.18
N ARG A 72 -3.13 -12.98 7.41
CA ARG A 72 -3.99 -12.03 6.69
C ARG A 72 -4.53 -10.95 7.62
N PHE A 73 -4.40 -9.70 7.19
CA PHE A 73 -4.99 -8.55 7.84
C PHE A 73 -5.29 -7.44 6.83
N LYS A 74 -6.10 -6.47 7.26
CA LYS A 74 -6.24 -5.16 6.59
C LYS A 74 -5.60 -4.08 7.43
N ILE A 75 -5.04 -3.08 6.76
CA ILE A 75 -4.54 -1.86 7.40
C ILE A 75 -5.57 -0.76 7.16
N TRP A 76 -5.81 0.04 8.18
CA TRP A 76 -6.74 1.14 8.17
C TRP A 76 -6.06 2.40 8.71
N TYR A 77 -6.62 3.56 8.40
CA TYR A 77 -6.13 4.83 8.91
C TYR A 77 -7.27 5.81 9.18
N ARG A 78 -7.02 6.77 10.06
CA ARG A 78 -7.89 7.93 10.31
C ARG A 78 -7.04 9.19 10.27
N ARG A 79 -7.55 10.25 9.63
CA ARG A 79 -6.96 11.59 9.67
C ARG A 79 -7.75 12.48 10.63
N GLY A 80 -7.11 12.94 11.71
CA GLY A 80 -7.81 13.73 12.74
C GLY A 80 -9.01 12.97 13.32
N SER A 81 -10.18 13.61 13.33
CA SER A 81 -11.46 13.02 13.76
C SER A 81 -12.31 12.44 12.62
N GLY A 82 -11.73 12.23 11.44
CA GLY A 82 -12.44 11.69 10.28
C GLY A 82 -12.83 10.20 10.39
N PRO A 83 -13.44 9.63 9.34
CA PRO A 83 -13.74 8.21 9.31
C PRO A 83 -12.48 7.35 9.25
N ILE A 84 -12.59 6.10 9.71
CA ILE A 84 -11.55 5.08 9.52
C ILE A 84 -11.67 4.50 8.12
N CYS A 85 -10.62 4.68 7.32
CA CYS A 85 -10.56 4.29 5.91
C CYS A 85 -9.57 3.15 5.68
N PRO A 86 -9.83 2.23 4.73
CA PRO A 86 -8.87 1.21 4.39
C PRO A 86 -7.62 1.83 3.75
N TRP A 87 -6.46 1.26 4.05
CA TRP A 87 -5.18 1.63 3.46
C TRP A 87 -4.62 0.48 2.64
N ILE A 88 -4.17 0.78 1.42
CA ILE A 88 -3.54 -0.18 0.52
C ILE A 88 -2.11 0.30 0.26
N PHE A 89 -1.12 -0.47 0.73
CA PHE A 89 0.27 -0.24 0.36
C PHE A 89 0.44 -0.56 -1.13
N LYS A 90 0.76 0.45 -1.94
CA LYS A 90 1.08 0.23 -3.36
C LYS A 90 2.25 -0.74 -3.46
N LYS A 91 2.10 -1.80 -4.26
CA LYS A 91 3.23 -2.66 -4.64
C LYS A 91 4.30 -1.75 -5.26
N ARG A 92 5.55 -1.89 -4.81
CA ARG A 92 6.68 -1.31 -5.53
C ARG A 92 6.71 -2.01 -6.88
N VAL A 93 6.38 -1.28 -7.94
CA VAL A 93 6.66 -1.74 -9.29
C VAL A 93 8.18 -1.70 -9.40
N SER A 94 8.81 -2.89 -9.47
CA SER A 94 10.21 -2.98 -9.84
C SER A 94 10.32 -2.37 -11.23
N LEU A 95 10.90 -1.17 -11.31
CA LEU A 95 11.29 -0.60 -12.58
C LEU A 95 12.49 -1.44 -13.05
N GLU A 96 12.22 -2.59 -13.67
CA GLU A 96 13.24 -3.28 -14.46
C GLU A 96 13.59 -2.31 -15.59
N ARG A 97 14.68 -1.56 -15.38
CA ARG A 97 15.39 -0.89 -16.45
C ARG A 97 15.68 -1.97 -17.49
N ALA A 98 15.01 -1.88 -18.63
CA ALA A 98 15.43 -2.55 -19.84
C ALA A 98 16.84 -2.04 -20.19
N SER A 99 17.85 -2.64 -19.59
CA SER A 99 19.24 -2.59 -20.04
C SER A 99 19.37 -3.54 -21.22
N GLY A 100 18.65 -3.22 -22.30
CA GLY A 100 18.98 -3.74 -23.62
C GLY A 100 20.23 -3.01 -24.10
N THR A 101 21.41 -3.46 -23.63
CA THR A 101 22.66 -3.19 -24.33
C THR A 101 22.68 -4.10 -25.56
N GLU A 102 21.95 -3.71 -26.60
CA GLU A 102 22.20 -4.22 -27.93
C GLU A 102 23.00 -3.15 -28.68
N SER A 103 24.30 -3.41 -28.70
CA SER A 103 25.26 -2.78 -29.58
C SER A 103 24.88 -3.08 -31.03
N ASP A 104 24.32 -2.10 -31.74
CA ASP A 104 24.60 -1.97 -33.18
C ASP A 104 24.31 -0.54 -33.67
N ASN A 105 25.37 0.17 -34.04
CA ASN A 105 25.33 1.28 -34.96
C ASN A 105 26.33 0.89 -36.06
N PRO A 106 25.88 0.66 -37.30
CA PRO A 106 25.83 1.78 -38.21
C PRO A 106 24.72 1.68 -39.27
N LYS A 107 23.97 2.77 -39.44
CA LYS A 107 23.57 3.39 -40.73
C LYS A 107 22.21 4.08 -40.60
N ARG A 108 22.28 5.33 -40.14
CA ARG A 108 21.41 6.38 -40.67
C ARG A 108 21.69 6.54 -42.17
N ARG A 109 21.07 5.71 -43.02
CA ARG A 109 20.86 6.03 -44.43
C ARG A 109 19.38 6.37 -44.64
N ARG A 110 19.15 7.67 -44.54
CA ARG A 110 18.01 8.45 -44.98
C ARG A 110 17.48 7.95 -46.33
N VAL A 111 16.27 7.40 -46.37
CA VAL A 111 15.47 7.33 -47.60
C VAL A 111 14.17 8.09 -47.34
N LYS A 112 14.10 9.30 -47.89
CA LYS A 112 12.85 10.08 -48.02
C LYS A 112 11.92 9.30 -48.95
N GLY A 113 10.95 8.59 -48.39
CA GLY A 113 9.80 8.10 -49.16
C GLY A 113 8.62 9.04 -48.97
N LYS A 114 8.50 10.08 -49.80
CA LYS A 114 7.23 10.80 -49.96
C LYS A 114 7.12 11.37 -51.36
N THR A 115 5.92 11.19 -51.94
CA THR A 115 5.30 11.91 -53.06
C THR A 115 5.81 11.56 -54.48
N VAL A 116 5.02 11.34 -55.54
CA VAL A 116 3.58 11.46 -55.88
C VAL A 116 3.27 10.44 -56.99
N ALA A 117 2.08 9.85 -56.99
CA ALA A 117 1.53 9.08 -58.11
C ALA A 117 1.29 9.97 -59.36
N LYS A 118 1.89 9.63 -60.50
CA LYS A 118 1.47 10.15 -61.81
C LYS A 118 0.41 9.20 -62.40
N VAL A 119 -0.81 9.71 -62.53
CA VAL A 119 -1.91 9.12 -63.31
C VAL A 119 -1.66 9.44 -64.79
N PRO A 120 -1.92 8.52 -65.73
CA PRO A 120 -1.71 8.74 -67.15
C PRO A 120 -2.92 9.42 -67.80
N PHE A 121 -2.65 10.39 -68.67
CA PHE A 121 -3.34 10.65 -69.93
C PHE A 121 -2.33 11.22 -70.92
#